data_AF-A0AA86VGN0-F1
#
_entry.id   AF-A0AA86VGN0-F1
#
_cell.length_a   1.000
_cell.length_b   1.000
_cell.length_c   1.000
_cell.angle_alpha   90.00
_cell.angle_beta   90.00
_cell.angle_gamma   90.00
#
_symmetry.space_group_name_H-M   'P 1'
#
loop_
_entity.id
_entity.type
_entity.pdbx_description
1 polymer ?
#
loop_
_entity_poly.entity_id
_entity_poly.type
_entity_poly.pdbx_seq_one_letter_code
_entity_poly.pdbx_strand_id
1 'polypeptide(L)'
;MVIYEPGGKAQQLAAFGFHLYLFGFMRKLTEKGGAMAAVLNQKRVTKRHIGGGWLSRWAVRTFTSLKRQPKLVPRALGSILAETSATPGRVCEMAVSERNHNHSHYHQLFSMLIVLFLLLLDNALCIRFPDRVAPSIRDQTDQQRFQVAVFALGSFWRSEAVFGCLPGVVRTTVGYAGGSKSNPEYRSIGDHAESVKVEYDPQLISFRELLDVFWSSHDPRQVYGQGPDVGNQYRSIIFVNGTEESRMAAVSKEQEQTRSRSSIVTTQILQLGTFYPAEPEHQKFELKQNTILLQLIGNLPEEELERSSLATKLNGYVAELCPPDIQKHIDSKINDIIKRGWPMLRDL
;
A
#
# COMPACT_ATOMS: atom_id res chain seq x y z
N MET A 1 6.05 -9.10 -40.85
CA MET A 1 5.12 -10.22 -41.13
C MET A 1 5.91 -11.52 -41.14
N VAL A 2 6.08 -12.15 -39.98
CA VAL A 2 6.30 -13.60 -39.85
C VAL A 2 5.56 -13.97 -38.58
N ILE A 3 4.51 -14.75 -38.75
CA ILE A 3 3.62 -15.29 -37.75
C ILE A 3 4.12 -16.70 -37.46
N TYR A 4 4.31 -17.05 -36.18
CA TYR A 4 4.03 -18.40 -35.70
C TYR A 4 3.54 -18.31 -34.25
N GLU A 5 2.37 -18.90 -34.04
CA GLU A 5 1.62 -18.99 -32.80
C GLU A 5 1.72 -20.47 -32.27
N PRO A 6 1.02 -20.91 -31.21
CA PRO A 6 1.59 -21.18 -29.89
C PRO A 6 1.50 -22.67 -29.46
N GLY A 7 2.20 -23.04 -28.39
CA GLY A 7 2.04 -24.36 -27.75
C GLY A 7 2.92 -24.53 -26.51
N GLY A 8 2.28 -24.73 -25.36
CA GLY A 8 2.90 -24.56 -24.04
C GLY A 8 3.72 -25.72 -23.48
N LYS A 9 4.42 -25.39 -22.39
CA LYS A 9 4.60 -26.23 -21.19
C LYS A 9 5.21 -25.37 -20.08
N ALA A 10 4.36 -25.02 -19.12
CA ALA A 10 4.75 -24.50 -17.82
C ALA A 10 5.24 -25.66 -16.91
N GLN A 11 5.90 -25.27 -15.82
CA GLN A 11 6.09 -26.06 -14.59
C GLN A 11 7.09 -27.22 -14.65
N GLN A 12 8.38 -26.93 -14.40
CA GLN A 12 9.23 -27.84 -13.60
C GLN A 12 10.52 -27.24 -12.99
N LEU A 13 10.85 -25.96 -13.21
CA LEU A 13 12.12 -25.40 -12.72
C LEU A 13 12.06 -24.64 -11.38
N ALA A 14 10.88 -24.46 -10.78
CA ALA A 14 10.74 -23.72 -9.51
C ALA A 14 10.99 -24.58 -8.24
N ALA A 15 11.06 -25.91 -8.35
CA ALA A 15 11.21 -26.79 -7.19
C ALA A 15 12.67 -27.06 -6.77
N PHE A 16 13.66 -26.78 -7.64
CA PHE A 16 15.07 -27.06 -7.34
C PHE A 16 15.78 -25.91 -6.61
N GLY A 17 15.26 -24.68 -6.69
CA GLY A 17 15.83 -23.51 -5.99
C GLY A 17 15.53 -23.46 -4.49
N PHE A 18 14.47 -24.13 -4.03
CA PHE A 18 14.02 -24.05 -2.63
C PHE A 18 14.81 -24.99 -1.70
N HIS A 19 15.42 -26.06 -2.24
CA HIS A 19 16.17 -27.04 -1.44
C HIS A 19 17.60 -26.62 -1.09
N LEU A 20 18.22 -25.70 -1.85
CA LEU A 20 19.52 -25.12 -1.49
C LEU A 20 19.42 -24.04 -0.40
N TYR A 21 18.26 -23.38 -0.27
CA TYR A 21 18.06 -22.30 0.71
C TYR A 21 17.93 -22.84 2.15
N LEU A 22 17.33 -24.02 2.34
CA LEU A 22 17.17 -24.61 3.67
C LEU A 22 18.47 -25.22 4.23
N PHE A 23 19.35 -25.74 3.36
CA PHE A 23 20.65 -26.27 3.77
C PHE A 23 21.67 -25.17 4.14
N GLY A 24 21.63 -24.02 3.44
CA GLY A 24 22.46 -22.86 3.76
C GLY A 24 22.09 -22.19 5.10
N PHE A 25 20.79 -22.18 5.45
CA PHE A 25 20.30 -21.59 6.70
C PHE A 25 20.61 -22.48 7.93
N MET A 26 20.49 -23.81 7.80
CA MET A 26 20.80 -24.75 8.88
C MET A 26 22.30 -24.78 9.24
N ARG A 27 23.20 -24.55 8.29
CA ARG A 27 24.65 -24.46 8.54
C ARG A 27 25.05 -23.18 9.29
N LYS A 28 24.28 -22.10 9.15
CA LYS A 28 24.54 -20.81 9.81
C LYS A 28 24.05 -20.77 11.26
N LEU A 29 23.15 -21.68 11.64
CA LEU A 29 22.64 -21.83 13.01
C LEU A 29 23.55 -22.71 13.89
N THR A 30 24.26 -23.68 13.33
CA THR A 30 25.24 -24.50 14.07
C THR A 30 26.55 -23.76 14.34
N GLU A 31 26.98 -22.85 13.48
CA GLU A 31 28.19 -22.04 13.70
C GLU A 31 28.00 -20.92 14.74
N LYS A 32 26.76 -20.46 14.98
CA LYS A 32 26.44 -19.46 16.03
C LYS A 32 26.01 -20.06 17.38
N GLY A 33 25.68 -21.36 17.44
CA GLY A 33 25.41 -22.08 18.69
C GLY A 33 26.67 -22.67 19.37
N GLY A 34 27.80 -22.76 18.66
CA GLY A 34 29.05 -23.36 19.15
C GLY A 34 29.99 -22.40 19.90
N ALA A 35 29.72 -21.10 19.95
CA ALA A 35 30.60 -20.09 20.55
C ALA A 35 30.24 -19.70 22.00
N MET A 36 29.40 -20.49 22.67
CA MET A 36 28.96 -20.30 24.07
C MET A 36 29.21 -21.55 24.92
N ALA A 37 30.32 -22.26 24.67
CA ALA A 37 30.73 -23.44 25.44
C ALA A 37 32.26 -23.55 25.65
N ALA A 38 33.01 -22.45 25.53
CA ALA A 38 34.46 -22.48 25.62
C ALA A 38 35.07 -21.30 26.41
N VAL A 39 34.44 -20.86 27.50
CA VAL A 39 35.12 -20.07 28.54
C VAL A 39 34.47 -20.43 29.87
N LEU A 40 35.05 -21.40 30.59
CA LEU A 40 35.01 -21.60 32.05
C LEU A 40 35.63 -22.97 32.35
N ASN A 41 36.95 -23.07 32.27
CA ASN A 41 37.68 -24.18 32.86
C ASN A 41 38.97 -23.68 33.48
N GLN A 42 38.89 -23.29 34.76
CA GLN A 42 40.03 -23.27 35.68
C GLN A 42 39.49 -23.14 37.11
N LYS A 43 39.42 -24.26 37.84
CA LYS A 43 40.04 -24.48 39.17
C LYS A 43 39.46 -25.72 39.89
N ARG A 44 40.30 -26.76 39.89
CA ARG A 44 40.66 -27.68 40.99
C ARG A 44 39.60 -28.21 41.98
N VAL A 45 39.49 -29.55 41.96
CA VAL A 45 39.74 -30.50 43.08
C VAL A 45 38.76 -30.51 44.27
N THR A 46 37.88 -31.51 44.36
CA THR A 46 37.96 -32.67 45.30
C THR A 46 36.72 -33.58 45.25
N LYS A 47 36.95 -34.86 45.56
CA LYS A 47 36.05 -36.03 45.61
C LYS A 47 34.88 -35.93 46.62
N ARG A 48 33.75 -36.59 46.30
CA ARG A 48 33.01 -37.65 47.07
C ARG A 48 31.59 -37.81 46.47
N HIS A 49 31.22 -38.94 45.85
CA HIS A 49 30.63 -40.18 46.41
C HIS A 49 29.17 -40.07 46.89
N ILE A 50 28.35 -41.05 46.42
CA ILE A 50 27.00 -41.50 46.87
C ILE A 50 25.85 -40.64 46.31
N GLY A 51 24.73 -41.12 45.75
CA GLY A 51 24.11 -42.45 45.64
C GLY A 51 22.57 -42.30 45.73
N GLY A 52 21.80 -43.17 45.04
CA GLY A 52 20.33 -43.30 45.17
C GLY A 52 19.54 -42.39 44.24
N GLY A 53 18.72 -42.91 43.32
CA GLY A 53 17.41 -43.52 43.59
C GLY A 53 16.36 -42.39 43.58
N TRP A 54 15.32 -42.39 42.75
CA TRP A 54 13.98 -42.84 43.11
C TRP A 54 13.10 -42.90 41.84
N LEU A 55 12.32 -43.99 41.72
CA LEU A 55 11.19 -44.20 40.80
C LEU A 55 10.07 -43.18 41.11
N SER A 56 9.10 -42.82 40.24
CA SER A 56 8.08 -43.65 39.58
C SER A 56 7.25 -42.69 38.68
N ARG A 57 7.00 -42.96 37.39
CA ARG A 57 5.84 -43.70 36.85
C ARG A 57 4.48 -42.98 37.03
N TRP A 58 3.96 -42.35 35.97
CA TRP A 58 2.52 -42.29 35.64
C TRP A 58 2.35 -42.26 34.12
N ALA A 59 1.55 -43.21 33.61
CA ALA A 59 1.30 -43.45 32.21
C ALA A 59 -0.18 -43.26 31.88
N VAL A 60 -0.43 -42.65 30.72
CA VAL A 60 -1.46 -42.96 29.71
C VAL A 60 -2.93 -43.00 30.13
N ARG A 61 -3.73 -42.14 29.49
CA ARG A 61 -5.01 -42.57 28.89
C ARG A 61 -5.42 -41.69 27.71
N THR A 62 -5.53 -42.34 26.56
CA THR A 62 -6.18 -41.88 25.33
C THR A 62 -7.70 -42.05 25.43
N PHE A 63 -8.46 -41.22 24.71
CA PHE A 63 -9.82 -41.56 24.29
C PHE A 63 -10.13 -40.95 22.91
N THR A 64 -10.63 -41.82 22.03
CA THR A 64 -11.07 -41.57 20.67
C THR A 64 -12.60 -41.56 20.60
N SER A 65 -13.13 -40.77 19.64
CA SER A 65 -14.37 -41.01 18.86
C SER A 65 -15.75 -40.90 19.55
N LEU A 66 -16.64 -40.04 19.05
CA LEU A 66 -17.75 -40.48 18.16
C LEU A 66 -18.60 -39.32 17.61
N LYS A 67 -19.01 -39.50 16.34
CA LYS A 67 -20.07 -38.82 15.59
C LYS A 67 -21.45 -38.96 16.25
N ARG A 68 -22.35 -37.98 16.06
CA ARG A 68 -23.73 -38.17 15.52
C ARG A 68 -24.54 -36.86 15.39
N GLN A 69 -25.22 -36.75 14.25
CA GLN A 69 -26.30 -35.82 13.90
C GLN A 69 -27.65 -36.31 14.47
N PRO A 70 -28.71 -35.47 14.42
CA PRO A 70 -29.88 -35.90 13.64
C PRO A 70 -30.54 -34.78 12.79
N LYS A 71 -31.12 -35.22 11.66
CA LYS A 71 -32.09 -34.52 10.81
C LYS A 71 -33.50 -34.61 11.42
N LEU A 72 -34.35 -33.61 11.20
CA LEU A 72 -35.79 -33.79 11.06
C LEU A 72 -36.42 -32.66 10.23
N VAL A 73 -37.24 -33.07 9.26
CA VAL A 73 -38.14 -32.29 8.38
C VAL A 73 -39.56 -32.76 8.75
N PRO A 74 -40.60 -31.93 8.56
CA PRO A 74 -41.64 -32.37 7.64
C PRO A 74 -42.09 -31.31 6.61
N ARG A 75 -42.43 -31.83 5.43
CA ARG A 75 -43.21 -31.23 4.33
C ARG A 75 -44.60 -30.77 4.83
N ALA A 76 -45.23 -29.77 4.19
CA ALA A 76 -46.10 -29.98 3.01
C ALA A 76 -47.00 -28.76 2.67
N LEU A 77 -47.23 -28.60 1.35
CA LEU A 77 -48.45 -28.10 0.67
C LEU A 77 -48.88 -26.63 0.90
N GLY A 78 -49.26 -25.83 -0.10
CA GLY A 78 -49.48 -26.07 -1.53
C GLY A 78 -49.91 -24.76 -2.19
N SER A 79 -49.46 -24.55 -3.43
CA SER A 79 -49.89 -23.54 -4.39
C SER A 79 -51.30 -23.85 -4.91
N ILE A 80 -52.19 -22.86 -5.05
CA ILE A 80 -53.32 -22.90 -6.01
C ILE A 80 -53.51 -21.52 -6.63
N LEU A 81 -53.34 -21.48 -7.96
CA LEU A 81 -53.87 -20.49 -8.91
C LEU A 81 -55.30 -20.90 -9.32
N ALA A 82 -56.01 -19.93 -9.89
CA ALA A 82 -57.10 -20.04 -10.88
C ALA A 82 -58.50 -19.58 -10.41
N GLU A 83 -58.90 -18.47 -11.04
CA GLU A 83 -60.15 -18.28 -11.81
C GLU A 83 -61.40 -19.05 -11.38
N THR A 84 -62.53 -18.35 -11.23
CA THR A 84 -63.77 -18.72 -11.93
C THR A 84 -64.81 -17.58 -11.88
N SER A 85 -65.65 -17.62 -12.90
CA SER A 85 -66.63 -16.69 -13.42
C SER A 85 -68.03 -16.70 -12.74
N ALA A 86 -68.77 -15.62 -13.01
CA ALA A 86 -70.23 -15.52 -13.24
C ALA A 86 -71.23 -15.28 -12.06
N THR A 87 -71.81 -14.06 -12.06
CA THR A 87 -73.21 -13.56 -11.85
C THR A 87 -74.32 -14.51 -11.34
N PRO A 88 -75.42 -14.07 -10.65
CA PRO A 88 -76.27 -12.90 -11.01
C PRO A 88 -77.02 -12.14 -9.88
N GLY A 89 -77.67 -11.01 -10.21
CA GLY A 89 -78.79 -10.47 -9.41
C GLY A 89 -79.02 -8.95 -9.50
N ARG A 90 -80.13 -8.56 -10.14
CA ARG A 90 -80.72 -7.20 -10.19
C ARG A 90 -81.02 -6.70 -8.76
N VAL A 91 -81.08 -5.40 -8.44
CA VAL A 91 -82.17 -4.46 -8.77
C VAL A 91 -81.71 -3.00 -8.52
N CYS A 92 -82.28 -2.13 -9.34
CA CYS A 92 -82.20 -0.68 -9.46
C CYS A 92 -82.14 0.14 -8.15
N GLU A 93 -81.40 1.25 -8.19
CA GLU A 93 -82.03 2.55 -7.92
C GLU A 93 -81.29 3.71 -8.60
N MET A 94 -82.08 4.74 -8.88
CA MET A 94 -81.87 5.86 -9.79
C MET A 94 -80.71 6.78 -9.38
N ALA A 95 -80.06 7.42 -10.36
CA ALA A 95 -80.28 8.84 -10.66
C ALA A 95 -79.09 9.52 -11.38
N VAL A 96 -79.48 10.50 -12.20
CA VAL A 96 -78.73 11.67 -12.70
C VAL A 96 -77.86 11.49 -13.95
N SER A 97 -78.52 11.83 -15.05
CA SER A 97 -77.98 12.21 -16.35
C SER A 97 -77.20 13.54 -16.28
N GLU A 98 -76.08 13.55 -17.02
CA GLU A 98 -75.43 14.67 -17.73
C GLU A 98 -75.20 16.01 -17.03
N ARG A 99 -73.96 16.22 -16.58
CA ARG A 99 -73.07 17.33 -17.04
C ARG A 99 -71.78 17.41 -16.21
N ASN A 100 -70.61 17.38 -16.86
CA ASN A 100 -69.53 18.38 -16.74
C ASN A 100 -68.17 17.81 -17.19
N HIS A 101 -67.87 17.99 -18.47
CA HIS A 101 -66.55 17.72 -19.08
C HIS A 101 -65.48 18.77 -18.69
N ASN A 102 -65.69 19.56 -17.63
CA ASN A 102 -64.77 20.63 -17.23
C ASN A 102 -63.85 20.24 -16.06
N HIS A 103 -64.06 19.10 -15.37
CA HIS A 103 -63.26 18.76 -14.18
C HIS A 103 -61.85 18.21 -14.50
N SER A 104 -61.62 17.72 -15.72
CA SER A 104 -60.33 17.14 -16.14
C SER A 104 -59.26 18.21 -16.39
N HIS A 105 -59.65 19.36 -16.96
CA HIS A 105 -58.72 20.46 -17.23
C HIS A 105 -58.19 21.11 -15.96
N TYR A 106 -59.01 21.24 -14.91
CA TYR A 106 -58.56 21.80 -13.63
C TYR A 106 -57.52 20.92 -12.93
N HIS A 107 -57.65 19.59 -12.98
CA HIS A 107 -56.63 18.70 -12.42
C HIS A 107 -55.31 18.74 -13.20
N GLN A 108 -55.38 18.82 -14.53
CA GLN A 108 -54.17 18.96 -15.35
C GLN A 108 -53.48 20.32 -15.15
N LEU A 109 -54.24 21.40 -15.08
CA LEU A 109 -53.71 22.74 -14.79
C LEU A 109 -53.13 22.84 -13.38
N PHE A 110 -53.78 22.21 -12.40
CA PHE A 110 -53.29 22.16 -11.02
C PHE A 110 -52.00 21.34 -10.90
N SER A 111 -51.93 20.20 -11.61
CA SER A 111 -50.71 19.39 -11.69
C SER A 111 -49.56 20.15 -12.37
N MET A 112 -49.83 20.88 -13.45
CA MET A 112 -48.84 21.73 -14.12
C MET A 112 -48.38 22.91 -13.26
N LEU A 113 -49.29 23.53 -12.49
CA LEU A 113 -48.96 24.58 -11.52
C LEU A 113 -48.09 24.06 -10.37
N ILE A 114 -48.34 22.84 -9.88
CA ILE A 114 -47.50 22.21 -8.84
C ILE A 114 -46.10 21.92 -9.39
N VAL A 115 -45.99 21.37 -10.61
CA VAL A 115 -44.68 21.11 -11.24
C VAL A 115 -43.93 22.42 -11.50
N LEU A 116 -44.61 23.45 -11.99
CA LEU A 116 -44.01 24.77 -12.20
C LEU A 116 -43.59 25.41 -10.86
N PHE A 117 -44.37 25.26 -9.80
CA PHE A 117 -44.02 25.73 -8.46
C PHE A 117 -42.82 24.98 -7.87
N LEU A 118 -42.73 23.66 -8.09
CA LEU A 118 -41.56 22.87 -7.69
C LEU A 118 -40.30 23.25 -8.50
N LEU A 119 -40.43 23.51 -9.81
CA LEU A 119 -39.33 23.99 -10.66
C LEU A 119 -38.89 25.42 -10.31
N LEU A 120 -39.81 26.26 -9.81
CA LEU A 120 -39.50 27.61 -9.32
C LEU A 120 -38.89 27.61 -7.91
N LEU A 121 -39.25 26.64 -7.06
CA LEU A 121 -38.63 26.42 -5.75
C LEU A 121 -37.19 25.89 -5.85
N ASP A 122 -36.86 25.14 -6.91
CA ASP A 122 -35.50 24.63 -7.15
C ASP A 122 -34.49 25.77 -7.41
N ASN A 123 -34.96 26.91 -7.94
CA ASN A 123 -34.16 28.12 -8.12
C ASN A 123 -33.98 28.93 -6.82
N ALA A 124 -34.77 28.66 -5.78
CA ALA A 124 -34.69 29.34 -4.47
C ALA A 124 -34.02 28.48 -3.39
N LEU A 125 -33.91 27.17 -3.61
CA LEU A 125 -33.20 26.23 -2.74
C LEU A 125 -32.12 25.49 -3.52
N CYS A 126 -31.29 26.24 -4.25
CA CYS A 126 -29.96 25.73 -4.55
C CYS A 126 -29.21 25.59 -3.22
N ILE A 127 -29.32 24.44 -2.57
CA ILE A 127 -28.26 23.98 -1.68
C ILE A 127 -27.07 23.78 -2.61
N ARG A 128 -26.30 24.85 -2.81
CA ARG A 128 -24.93 24.73 -3.32
C ARG A 128 -24.21 23.88 -2.27
N PHE A 129 -24.11 22.58 -2.51
CA PHE A 129 -22.97 21.86 -1.99
C PHE A 129 -21.75 22.62 -2.54
N PRO A 130 -20.89 23.18 -1.67
CA PRO A 130 -19.68 23.80 -2.15
C PRO A 130 -18.80 22.68 -2.70
N ASP A 131 -18.93 22.38 -3.99
CA ASP A 131 -17.92 21.66 -4.77
C ASP A 131 -16.73 22.60 -4.90
N ARG A 132 -15.98 22.67 -3.80
CA ARG A 132 -14.62 23.16 -3.63
C ARG A 132 -14.44 23.29 -2.11
N VAL A 133 -13.93 22.24 -1.51
CA VAL A 133 -12.87 22.48 -0.52
C VAL A 133 -11.80 23.24 -1.30
N ALA A 134 -11.87 24.57 -1.27
CA ALA A 134 -10.73 25.38 -1.65
C ALA A 134 -9.56 24.84 -0.82
N PRO A 135 -8.39 24.56 -1.43
CA PRO A 135 -7.23 24.14 -0.66
C PRO A 135 -7.10 25.10 0.50
N SER A 136 -7.16 24.57 1.72
CA SER A 136 -7.14 25.40 2.92
C SER A 136 -5.91 26.32 2.82
N ILE A 137 -5.97 27.53 3.37
CA ILE A 137 -4.82 28.47 3.30
C ILE A 137 -3.51 27.80 3.78
N ARG A 138 -3.61 26.77 4.66
CA ARG A 138 -2.49 25.90 5.06
C ARG A 138 -1.87 25.12 3.90
N ASP A 139 -2.68 24.55 3.02
CA ASP A 139 -2.30 23.72 1.88
C ASP A 139 -1.53 24.55 0.82
N GLN A 140 -1.87 25.83 0.65
CA GLN A 140 -1.12 26.75 -0.21
C GLN A 140 0.21 27.23 0.41
N THR A 141 0.25 27.44 1.73
CA THR A 141 1.51 27.80 2.42
C THR A 141 2.49 26.64 2.55
N ASP A 142 2.00 25.40 2.63
CA ASP A 142 2.84 24.20 2.69
C ASP A 142 3.56 23.92 1.36
N GLN A 143 2.91 24.18 0.21
CA GLN A 143 3.58 24.03 -1.09
C GLN A 143 4.72 25.02 -1.33
N GLN A 144 4.74 26.17 -0.66
CA GLN A 144 5.89 27.09 -0.71
C GLN A 144 7.02 26.70 0.26
N ARG A 145 6.74 25.80 1.22
CA ARG A 145 7.72 25.36 2.23
C ARG A 145 8.52 24.15 1.77
N PHE A 146 7.86 23.19 1.10
CA PHE A 146 8.48 21.92 0.77
C PHE A 146 9.16 21.93 -0.61
N GLN A 147 10.28 21.22 -0.69
CA GLN A 147 11.00 20.98 -1.94
C GLN A 147 10.75 19.55 -2.43
N VAL A 148 11.04 19.32 -3.70
CA VAL A 148 10.80 18.03 -4.36
C VAL A 148 12.09 17.52 -4.97
N ALA A 149 12.44 16.27 -4.66
CA ALA A 149 13.52 15.53 -5.32
C ALA A 149 12.95 14.30 -6.02
N VAL A 150 13.51 13.92 -7.18
CA VAL A 150 13.07 12.73 -7.92
C VAL A 150 14.25 11.83 -8.23
N PHE A 151 14.13 10.55 -7.91
CA PHE A 151 15.18 9.56 -8.08
C PHE A 151 14.65 8.28 -8.73
N ALA A 152 15.50 7.57 -9.46
CA ALA A 152 15.29 6.18 -9.88
C ALA A 152 16.48 5.34 -9.37
N LEU A 153 16.20 4.26 -8.66
CA LEU A 153 17.23 3.45 -7.99
C LEU A 153 16.86 1.96 -7.85
N GLY A 154 16.07 1.44 -8.78
CA GLY A 154 15.57 0.06 -8.77
C GLY A 154 14.06 0.01 -8.70
N SER A 155 13.50 -1.08 -8.16
CA SER A 155 12.06 -1.15 -7.90
C SER A 155 11.61 0.05 -7.07
N PHE A 156 10.57 0.73 -7.54
CA PHE A 156 10.05 1.90 -6.84
C PHE A 156 9.38 1.59 -5.48
N TRP A 157 9.00 0.33 -5.19
CA TRP A 157 8.40 -0.05 -3.91
C TRP A 157 9.42 0.05 -2.78
N ARG A 158 10.61 -0.53 -3.01
CA ARG A 158 11.74 -0.39 -2.10
C ARG A 158 12.23 1.06 -2.06
N SER A 159 12.34 1.71 -3.23
CA SER A 159 12.78 3.10 -3.33
C SER A 159 11.92 4.06 -2.53
N GLU A 160 10.59 3.90 -2.57
CA GLU A 160 9.64 4.69 -1.78
C GLU A 160 9.86 4.51 -0.28
N ALA A 161 10.03 3.26 0.16
CA ALA A 161 10.21 2.91 1.56
C ALA A 161 11.53 3.43 2.13
N VAL A 162 12.62 3.43 1.33
CA VAL A 162 13.94 3.99 1.69
C VAL A 162 13.81 5.46 2.14
N PHE A 163 13.10 6.29 1.38
CA PHE A 163 12.99 7.71 1.69
C PHE A 163 11.90 8.02 2.70
N GLY A 164 10.81 7.24 2.72
CA GLY A 164 9.59 7.60 3.44
C GLY A 164 9.75 7.77 4.95
N CYS A 165 10.72 7.11 5.57
CA CYS A 165 10.92 7.17 7.02
C CYS A 165 12.00 8.17 7.48
N LEU A 166 12.58 8.94 6.56
CA LEU A 166 13.59 9.93 6.89
C LEU A 166 12.94 11.13 7.62
N PRO A 167 13.52 11.62 8.72
CA PRO A 167 13.11 12.89 9.31
C PRO A 167 13.19 14.02 8.27
N GLY A 168 12.13 14.83 8.17
CA GLY A 168 12.03 15.90 7.18
C GLY A 168 11.39 15.49 5.85
N VAL A 169 11.28 14.20 5.53
CA VAL A 169 10.45 13.75 4.41
C VAL A 169 8.98 13.80 4.81
N VAL A 170 8.20 14.51 3.99
CA VAL A 170 6.78 14.75 4.24
C VAL A 170 5.94 13.73 3.48
N ARG A 171 6.22 13.53 2.20
CA ARG A 171 5.46 12.62 1.33
C ARG A 171 6.37 11.96 0.30
N THR A 172 6.08 10.72 -0.02
CA THR A 172 6.65 10.03 -1.17
C THR A 172 5.55 9.64 -2.16
N THR A 173 5.87 9.61 -3.45
CA THR A 173 4.97 9.11 -4.51
C THR A 173 5.81 8.32 -5.50
N VAL A 174 5.38 7.12 -5.85
CA VAL A 174 6.03 6.34 -6.91
C VAL A 174 5.45 6.65 -8.28
N GLY A 175 6.26 6.51 -9.31
CA GLY A 175 5.88 6.87 -10.67
C GLY A 175 6.94 6.54 -11.71
N TYR A 176 6.79 7.16 -12.87
CA TYR A 176 7.60 6.93 -14.06
C TYR A 176 8.18 8.26 -14.56
N ALA A 177 9.48 8.30 -14.82
CA ALA A 177 10.15 9.49 -15.34
C ALA A 177 11.34 9.13 -16.26
N GLY A 178 11.79 10.11 -17.04
CA GLY A 178 12.98 9.99 -17.88
C GLY A 178 12.77 9.33 -19.24
N GLY A 179 11.53 8.99 -19.58
CA GLY A 179 11.13 8.52 -20.91
C GLY A 179 10.33 9.54 -21.71
N SER A 180 10.03 9.17 -22.96
CA SER A 180 9.30 9.97 -23.94
C SER A 180 7.83 9.56 -24.08
N LYS A 181 7.46 8.36 -23.65
CA LYS A 181 6.07 7.88 -23.71
C LYS A 181 5.15 8.75 -22.84
N SER A 182 4.06 9.25 -23.40
CA SER A 182 3.00 9.93 -22.63
C SER A 182 2.12 8.91 -21.89
N ASN A 183 1.72 9.24 -20.66
CA ASN A 183 0.86 8.40 -19.82
C ASN A 183 1.32 6.92 -19.75
N PRO A 184 2.56 6.65 -19.30
CA PRO A 184 3.03 5.29 -19.06
C PRO A 184 2.19 4.62 -17.96
N GLU A 185 2.08 3.31 -18.07
CA GLU A 185 1.46 2.40 -17.09
C GLU A 185 2.45 1.28 -16.79
N TYR A 186 2.33 0.58 -15.67
CA TYR A 186 3.32 -0.41 -15.24
C TYR A 186 3.64 -1.47 -16.31
N ARG A 187 2.60 -1.95 -17.00
CA ARG A 187 2.74 -2.98 -18.06
C ARG A 187 3.25 -2.42 -19.39
N SER A 188 3.30 -1.10 -19.53
CA SER A 188 3.70 -0.42 -20.74
C SER A 188 4.43 0.89 -20.40
N ILE A 189 5.53 0.77 -19.66
CA ILE A 189 6.32 1.91 -19.19
C ILE A 189 7.09 2.63 -20.32
N GLY A 190 7.41 1.93 -21.40
CA GLY A 190 8.23 2.46 -22.49
C GLY A 190 9.69 2.61 -22.08
N ASP A 191 10.25 3.79 -22.30
CA ASP A 191 11.63 4.17 -21.96
C ASP A 191 11.75 4.86 -20.59
N HIS A 192 10.67 5.00 -19.84
CA HIS A 192 10.73 5.55 -18.48
C HIS A 192 11.49 4.62 -17.51
N ALA A 193 11.94 5.20 -16.40
CA ALA A 193 12.44 4.47 -15.24
C ALA A 193 11.40 4.52 -14.12
N GLU A 194 11.31 3.44 -13.35
CA GLU A 194 10.63 3.46 -12.06
C GLU A 194 11.31 4.47 -11.15
N SER A 195 10.53 5.42 -10.66
CA SER A 195 11.02 6.61 -9.98
C SER A 195 10.21 6.89 -8.73
N VAL A 196 10.86 7.51 -7.75
CA VAL A 196 10.23 8.02 -6.52
C VAL A 196 10.37 9.54 -6.50
N LYS A 197 9.25 10.22 -6.28
CA LYS A 197 9.18 11.65 -5.97
C LYS A 197 9.13 11.79 -4.45
N VAL A 198 10.06 12.57 -3.90
CA VAL A 198 10.24 12.81 -2.47
C VAL A 198 9.96 14.28 -2.20
N GLU A 199 8.91 14.56 -1.43
CA GLU A 199 8.57 15.90 -0.96
C GLU A 199 9.10 16.06 0.46
N TYR A 200 9.93 17.07 0.71
CA TYR A 200 10.70 17.21 1.94
C TYR A 200 10.79 18.66 2.43
N ASP A 201 10.97 18.83 3.74
CA ASP A 201 11.25 20.13 4.36
C ASP A 201 12.76 20.42 4.34
N PRO A 202 13.23 21.40 3.55
CA PRO A 202 14.66 21.75 3.46
C PRO A 202 15.24 22.29 4.78
N GLN A 203 14.40 22.64 5.76
CA GLN A 203 14.86 23.02 7.11
C GLN A 203 15.23 21.82 7.97
N LEU A 204 14.75 20.62 7.62
CA LEU A 204 14.94 19.39 8.39
C LEU A 204 15.85 18.39 7.69
N ILE A 205 15.80 18.33 6.36
CA ILE A 205 16.66 17.47 5.54
C ILE A 205 17.03 18.19 4.25
N SER A 206 18.30 18.14 3.88
CA SER A 206 18.82 18.76 2.66
C SER A 206 18.81 17.80 1.48
N PHE A 207 18.84 18.36 0.26
CA PHE A 207 19.02 17.58 -0.96
C PHE A 207 20.30 16.73 -0.94
N ARG A 208 21.37 17.22 -0.28
CA ARG A 208 22.62 16.47 -0.12
C ARG A 208 22.42 15.21 0.72
N GLU A 209 21.66 15.30 1.80
CA GLU A 209 21.35 14.14 2.64
C GLU A 209 20.47 13.13 1.89
N LEU A 210 19.53 13.60 1.05
CA LEU A 210 18.78 12.72 0.16
C LEU A 210 19.69 12.01 -0.87
N LEU A 211 20.69 12.70 -1.40
CA LEU A 211 21.71 12.09 -2.27
C LEU A 211 22.54 11.05 -1.52
N ASP A 212 22.94 11.30 -0.28
CA ASP A 212 23.68 10.32 0.52
C ASP A 212 22.86 9.05 0.76
N VAL A 213 21.56 9.20 1.06
CA VAL A 213 20.64 8.07 1.16
C VAL A 213 20.53 7.35 -0.18
N PHE A 214 20.32 8.07 -1.29
CA PHE A 214 20.30 7.50 -2.63
C PHE A 214 21.53 6.62 -2.90
N TRP A 215 22.74 7.15 -2.73
CA TRP A 215 23.98 6.40 -3.02
C TRP A 215 24.17 5.16 -2.12
N SER A 216 23.68 5.20 -0.89
CA SER A 216 23.78 4.07 0.05
C SER A 216 22.73 2.98 -0.16
N SER A 217 21.70 3.23 -0.98
CA SER A 217 20.49 2.39 -1.04
C SER A 217 20.48 1.39 -2.20
N HIS A 218 21.39 1.51 -3.17
CA HIS A 218 21.50 0.63 -4.33
C HIS A 218 22.95 0.51 -4.81
N ASP A 219 23.21 -0.30 -5.84
CA ASP A 219 24.53 -0.38 -6.45
C ASP A 219 24.60 0.56 -7.66
N PRO A 220 25.25 1.74 -7.54
CA PRO A 220 25.25 2.75 -8.60
C PRO A 220 26.11 2.36 -9.81
N ARG A 221 26.68 1.16 -9.82
CA ARG A 221 27.49 0.62 -10.93
C ARG A 221 26.67 -0.28 -11.85
N GLN A 222 25.50 -0.75 -11.41
CA GLN A 222 24.64 -1.61 -12.21
C GLN A 222 23.90 -0.81 -13.29
N VAL A 223 24.04 -1.26 -14.54
CA VAL A 223 23.54 -0.54 -15.73
C VAL A 223 22.11 -0.94 -16.11
N TYR A 224 21.79 -2.24 -16.08
CA TYR A 224 20.55 -2.80 -16.62
C TYR A 224 19.72 -3.49 -15.52
N GLY A 225 19.63 -2.85 -14.37
CA GLY A 225 18.94 -3.40 -13.21
C GLY A 225 19.51 -2.89 -11.90
N GLN A 226 18.83 -3.27 -10.82
CA GLN A 226 19.28 -3.06 -9.44
C GLN A 226 18.99 -4.31 -8.61
N GLY A 227 20.03 -4.94 -8.09
CA GLY A 227 19.93 -6.17 -7.31
C GLY A 227 19.16 -7.28 -8.06
N PRO A 228 18.01 -7.75 -7.55
CA PRO A 228 17.18 -8.76 -8.22
C PRO A 228 16.35 -8.21 -9.39
N ASP A 229 16.20 -6.89 -9.50
CA ASP A 229 15.35 -6.24 -10.50
C ASP A 229 16.13 -6.08 -11.80
N VAL A 230 15.68 -6.77 -12.86
CA VAL A 230 16.37 -6.80 -14.17
C VAL A 230 15.55 -6.04 -15.20
N GLY A 231 16.19 -5.10 -15.89
CA GLY A 231 15.53 -4.29 -16.92
C GLY A 231 15.97 -2.84 -16.92
N ASN A 232 15.84 -2.18 -18.08
CA ASN A 232 16.14 -0.76 -18.21
C ASN A 232 15.29 0.12 -17.28
N GLN A 233 14.07 -0.31 -16.94
CA GLN A 233 13.18 0.42 -16.04
C GLN A 233 13.74 0.60 -14.62
N TYR A 234 14.67 -0.25 -14.19
CA TYR A 234 15.26 -0.24 -12.85
C TYR A 234 16.62 0.47 -12.79
N ARG A 235 17.00 1.21 -13.84
CA ARG A 235 18.30 1.89 -13.91
C ARG A 235 18.41 3.04 -12.90
N SER A 236 19.65 3.38 -12.53
CA SER A 236 19.92 4.46 -11.58
C SER A 236 19.93 5.84 -12.24
N ILE A 237 19.10 6.77 -11.76
CA ILE A 237 18.98 8.14 -12.27
C ILE A 237 18.74 9.12 -11.10
N ILE A 238 19.43 10.25 -11.13
CA ILE A 238 19.10 11.44 -10.35
C ILE A 238 18.44 12.44 -11.30
N PHE A 239 17.18 12.78 -11.05
CA PHE A 239 16.50 13.83 -11.81
C PHE A 239 16.67 15.16 -11.09
N VAL A 240 17.16 16.17 -11.80
CA VAL A 240 17.49 17.48 -11.24
C VAL A 240 16.59 18.57 -11.81
N ASN A 241 16.26 19.55 -10.97
CA ASN A 241 15.50 20.72 -11.35
C ASN A 241 16.33 21.99 -11.17
N GLY A 242 17.00 22.42 -12.23
CA GLY A 242 17.78 23.66 -12.24
C GLY A 242 19.26 23.45 -11.90
N THR A 243 19.99 24.56 -11.83
CA THR A 243 21.46 24.54 -11.83
C THR A 243 22.08 24.07 -10.52
N GLU A 244 21.45 24.37 -9.38
CA GLU A 244 22.02 24.06 -8.07
C GLU A 244 21.91 22.57 -7.72
N GLU A 245 20.76 21.95 -7.97
CA GLU A 245 20.61 20.49 -7.86
C GLU A 245 21.54 19.75 -8.83
N SER A 246 21.66 20.24 -10.08
CA SER A 246 22.58 19.68 -11.07
C SER A 246 24.03 19.68 -10.56
N ARG A 247 24.47 20.80 -9.96
CA ARG A 247 25.80 20.95 -9.38
C ARG A 247 26.00 20.00 -8.19
N MET A 248 25.03 19.94 -7.28
CA MET A 248 25.11 19.06 -6.11
C MET A 248 25.14 17.58 -6.50
N ALA A 249 24.31 17.16 -7.47
CA ALA A 249 24.28 15.80 -7.99
C ALA A 249 25.59 15.43 -8.70
N ALA A 250 26.16 16.35 -9.48
CA ALA A 250 27.45 16.10 -10.15
C ALA A 250 28.59 15.91 -9.14
N VAL A 251 28.67 16.78 -8.12
CA VAL A 251 29.67 16.67 -7.05
C VAL A 251 29.47 15.37 -6.25
N SER A 252 28.23 15.00 -5.91
CA SER A 252 27.98 13.76 -5.16
C SER A 252 28.32 12.52 -5.98
N LYS A 253 28.06 12.53 -7.29
CA LYS A 253 28.47 11.44 -8.20
C LYS A 253 29.99 11.31 -8.31
N GLU A 254 30.72 12.43 -8.36
CA GLU A 254 32.19 12.40 -8.36
C GLU A 254 32.72 11.81 -7.04
N GLN A 255 32.17 12.23 -5.90
CA GLN A 255 32.51 11.66 -4.60
C GLN A 255 32.26 10.14 -4.57
N GLU A 256 31.12 9.68 -5.07
CA GLU A 256 30.82 8.24 -5.12
C GLU A 256 31.75 7.49 -6.08
N GLN A 257 32.12 8.08 -7.21
CA GLN A 257 33.11 7.51 -8.12
C GLN A 257 34.49 7.35 -7.44
N THR A 258 34.90 8.29 -6.58
CA THR A 258 36.17 8.17 -5.83
C THR A 258 36.16 7.08 -4.77
N ARG A 259 34.99 6.71 -4.25
CA ARG A 259 34.79 5.57 -3.33
C ARG A 259 34.79 4.25 -4.10
N SER A 260 34.14 4.22 -5.25
CA SER A 260 34.04 3.06 -6.15
C SER A 260 35.24 2.94 -7.12
N ARG A 261 36.48 3.01 -6.63
CA ARG A 261 37.69 3.11 -7.49
C ARG A 261 37.89 1.97 -8.50
N SER A 262 37.31 0.81 -8.24
CA SER A 262 37.43 -0.39 -9.07
C SER A 262 36.35 -0.51 -10.15
N SER A 263 35.41 0.44 -10.24
CA SER A 263 34.27 0.34 -11.16
C SER A 263 33.68 1.70 -11.49
N ILE A 264 33.03 1.82 -12.65
CA ILE A 264 32.42 3.07 -13.08
C ILE A 264 31.03 3.20 -12.44
N VAL A 265 30.75 4.38 -11.89
CA VAL A 265 29.40 4.78 -11.45
C VAL A 265 28.58 5.15 -12.69
N THR A 266 27.51 4.39 -12.92
CA THR A 266 26.70 4.44 -14.14
C THR A 266 25.41 5.25 -13.97
N THR A 267 25.12 5.71 -12.76
CA THR A 267 24.01 6.62 -12.45
C THR A 267 23.94 7.81 -13.40
N GLN A 268 22.79 8.03 -14.00
CA GLN A 268 22.55 9.16 -14.89
C GLN A 268 22.13 10.39 -14.09
N ILE A 269 22.50 11.58 -14.56
CA ILE A 269 21.98 12.85 -14.03
C ILE A 269 21.23 13.51 -15.17
N LEU A 270 19.91 13.62 -15.06
CA LEU A 270 19.04 14.09 -16.13
C LEU A 270 18.18 15.25 -15.63
N GLN A 271 17.88 16.21 -16.49
CA GLN A 271 16.88 17.22 -16.18
C GLN A 271 15.52 16.54 -15.97
N LEU A 272 14.80 16.92 -14.91
CA LEU A 272 13.45 16.40 -14.67
C LEU A 272 12.50 16.89 -15.78
N GLY A 273 11.98 15.93 -16.55
CA GLY A 273 10.85 16.15 -17.47
C GLY A 273 9.51 15.94 -16.75
N THR A 274 8.52 15.41 -17.46
CA THR A 274 7.25 15.03 -16.83
C THR A 274 7.42 13.81 -15.94
N PHE A 275 6.99 13.91 -14.68
CA PHE A 275 6.80 12.78 -13.79
C PHE A 275 5.35 12.29 -13.88
N TYR A 276 5.17 11.01 -14.14
CA TYR A 276 3.84 10.36 -14.19
C TYR A 276 3.66 9.52 -12.93
N PRO A 277 2.74 9.88 -12.01
CA PRO A 277 2.42 9.04 -10.87
C PRO A 277 1.98 7.64 -11.34
N ALA A 278 2.46 6.61 -10.66
CA ALA A 278 2.05 5.23 -10.92
C ALA A 278 0.65 4.97 -10.35
N GLU A 279 0.08 3.85 -10.76
CA GLU A 279 -1.24 3.38 -10.35
C GLU A 279 -1.35 3.27 -8.83
N PRO A 280 -2.54 3.48 -8.24
CA PRO A 280 -2.68 3.54 -6.79
C PRO A 280 -2.21 2.27 -6.09
N GLU A 281 -2.37 1.09 -6.69
CA GLU A 281 -1.87 -0.18 -6.15
C GLU A 281 -0.35 -0.21 -5.88
N HIS A 282 0.43 0.66 -6.52
CA HIS A 282 1.88 0.78 -6.31
C HIS A 282 2.26 1.77 -5.20
N GLN A 283 1.36 2.67 -4.80
CA GLN A 283 1.62 3.65 -3.75
C GLN A 283 1.61 2.98 -2.37
N LYS A 284 2.59 3.31 -1.52
CA LYS A 284 2.70 2.78 -0.15
C LYS A 284 2.61 1.25 -0.10
N PHE A 285 3.26 0.59 -1.06
CA PHE A 285 3.10 -0.85 -1.29
C PHE A 285 3.37 -1.71 -0.06
N GLU A 286 4.46 -1.43 0.67
CA GLU A 286 4.88 -2.20 1.85
C GLU A 286 3.86 -2.06 2.98
N LEU A 287 3.37 -0.83 3.23
CA LEU A 287 2.30 -0.59 4.19
C LEU A 287 1.02 -1.34 3.82
N LYS A 288 0.67 -1.40 2.54
CA LYS A 288 -0.53 -2.10 2.07
C LYS A 288 -0.49 -3.60 2.30
N GLN A 289 0.70 -4.20 2.36
CA GLN A 289 0.85 -5.62 2.73
C GLN A 289 0.61 -5.87 4.22
N ASN A 290 0.56 -4.82 5.06
CA ASN A 290 0.34 -4.92 6.50
C ASN A 290 -1.07 -4.48 6.90
N THR A 291 -2.01 -5.44 6.91
CA THR A 291 -3.42 -5.19 7.27
C THR A 291 -3.60 -4.58 8.66
N ILE A 292 -2.76 -4.97 9.64
CA ILE A 292 -2.89 -4.49 11.02
C ILE A 292 -2.58 -3.00 11.09
N LEU A 293 -1.51 -2.55 10.43
CA LEU A 293 -1.14 -1.13 10.46
C LEU A 293 -2.12 -0.26 9.67
N LEU A 294 -2.67 -0.77 8.56
CA LEU A 294 -3.77 -0.09 7.86
C LEU A 294 -4.97 0.14 8.78
N GLN A 295 -5.36 -0.87 9.56
CA GLN A 295 -6.44 -0.73 10.54
C GLN A 295 -6.10 0.28 11.63
N LEU A 296 -4.84 0.28 12.12
CA LEU A 296 -4.39 1.22 13.15
C LEU A 296 -4.43 2.68 12.72
N ILE A 297 -4.25 2.96 11.43
CA ILE A 297 -4.37 4.32 10.86
C ILE A 297 -5.78 4.65 10.34
N GLY A 298 -6.75 3.74 10.52
CA GLY A 298 -8.15 3.97 10.20
C GLY A 298 -8.59 3.57 8.78
N ASN A 299 -7.83 2.71 8.09
CA ASN A 299 -8.12 2.27 6.72
C ASN A 299 -8.41 3.44 5.78
N LEU A 300 -7.46 4.38 5.70
CA LEU A 300 -7.59 5.57 4.87
C LEU A 300 -7.96 5.21 3.42
N PRO A 301 -8.83 5.98 2.76
CA PRO A 301 -9.07 5.82 1.33
C PRO A 301 -7.78 6.10 0.56
N GLU A 302 -7.69 5.54 -0.64
CA GLU A 302 -6.47 5.53 -1.45
C GLU A 302 -5.84 6.91 -1.67
N GLU A 303 -6.65 7.92 -1.99
CA GLU A 303 -6.20 9.31 -2.18
C GLU A 303 -5.62 9.92 -0.89
N GLU A 304 -6.19 9.60 0.27
CA GLU A 304 -5.68 10.07 1.57
C GLU A 304 -4.42 9.31 1.99
N LEU A 305 -4.37 8.01 1.71
CA LEU A 305 -3.20 7.18 1.99
C LEU A 305 -1.97 7.67 1.22
N GLU A 306 -2.14 7.99 -0.06
CA GLU A 306 -1.05 8.52 -0.90
C GLU A 306 -0.54 9.87 -0.38
N ARG A 307 -1.44 10.75 0.06
CA ARG A 307 -1.10 12.10 0.55
C ARG A 307 -0.60 12.12 2.00
N SER A 308 -0.72 11.02 2.73
CA SER A 308 -0.45 10.97 4.16
C SER A 308 1.04 10.87 4.47
N SER A 309 1.53 11.82 5.28
CA SER A 309 2.88 11.76 5.85
C SER A 309 3.04 10.59 6.82
N LEU A 310 1.98 10.26 7.56
CA LEU A 310 1.97 9.08 8.43
C LEU A 310 2.13 7.79 7.61
N ALA A 311 1.37 7.64 6.53
CA ALA A 311 1.49 6.47 5.65
C ALA A 311 2.88 6.38 5.01
N THR A 312 3.46 7.53 4.63
CA THR A 312 4.83 7.62 4.10
C THR A 312 5.87 7.05 5.09
N LYS A 313 5.80 7.46 6.36
CA LYS A 313 6.69 6.93 7.41
C LYS A 313 6.45 5.46 7.69
N LEU A 314 5.17 5.05 7.79
CA LEU A 314 4.82 3.66 8.07
C LEU A 314 5.20 2.71 6.94
N ASN A 315 5.19 3.16 5.69
CA ASN A 315 5.67 2.37 4.55
C ASN A 315 7.16 2.02 4.70
N GLY A 316 8.00 2.99 5.07
CA GLY A 316 9.41 2.74 5.37
C GLY A 316 9.64 1.89 6.62
N TYR A 317 8.79 2.07 7.64
CA TYR A 317 8.81 1.26 8.87
C TYR A 317 8.52 -0.21 8.62
N VAL A 318 7.49 -0.51 7.83
CA VAL A 318 7.12 -1.90 7.49
C VAL A 318 8.21 -2.58 6.66
N ALA A 319 8.89 -1.82 5.80
CA ALA A 319 10.02 -2.32 5.04
C ALA A 319 11.30 -2.54 5.88
N GLU A 320 11.29 -2.16 7.17
CA GLU A 320 12.46 -2.14 8.07
C GLU A 320 13.62 -1.27 7.53
N LEU A 321 13.27 -0.17 6.85
CA LEU A 321 14.23 0.75 6.23
C LEU A 321 14.34 2.10 6.97
N CYS A 322 13.65 2.27 8.10
CA CYS A 322 13.82 3.45 8.94
C CYS A 322 15.20 3.49 9.60
N PRO A 323 15.69 4.70 9.94
CA PRO A 323 16.76 4.84 10.91
C PRO A 323 16.43 4.11 12.23
N PRO A 324 17.38 3.43 12.89
CA PRO A 324 17.10 2.58 14.05
C PRO A 324 16.35 3.25 15.19
N ASP A 325 16.63 4.53 15.45
CA ASP A 325 15.96 5.28 16.52
C ASP A 325 14.51 5.62 16.16
N ILE A 326 14.24 5.88 14.88
CA ILE A 326 12.88 6.09 14.37
C ILE A 326 12.10 4.78 14.41
N GLN A 327 12.71 3.66 14.01
CA GLN A 327 12.09 2.33 14.09
C GLN A 327 11.62 2.04 15.54
N LYS A 328 12.51 2.22 16.52
CA LYS A 328 12.21 2.03 17.95
C LYS A 328 11.12 2.97 18.47
N HIS A 329 11.11 4.22 18.02
CA HIS A 329 10.09 5.20 18.42
C HIS A 329 8.71 4.78 17.92
N ILE A 330 8.61 4.35 16.66
CA ILE A 330 7.36 3.83 16.07
C ILE A 330 6.92 2.56 16.81
N ASP A 331 7.84 1.63 17.09
CA ASP A 331 7.56 0.43 17.89
C ASP A 331 6.98 0.78 19.25
N SER A 332 7.57 1.77 19.94
CA SER A 332 7.09 2.21 21.24
C SER A 332 5.67 2.77 21.17
N LYS A 333 5.37 3.60 20.16
CA LYS A 333 4.02 4.15 19.93
C LYS A 333 3.00 3.06 19.64
N ILE A 334 3.31 2.13 18.74
CA ILE A 334 2.43 1.01 18.38
C ILE A 334 2.16 0.13 19.61
N ASN A 335 3.21 -0.21 20.37
CA ASN A 335 3.08 -1.02 21.57
C ASN A 335 2.24 -0.35 22.66
N ASP A 336 2.35 0.97 22.82
CA ASP A 336 1.53 1.73 23.76
C ASP A 336 0.05 1.72 23.35
N ILE A 337 -0.25 1.91 22.06
CA ILE A 337 -1.61 1.82 21.52
C ILE A 337 -2.22 0.43 21.76
N ILE A 338 -1.47 -0.64 21.46
CA ILE A 338 -1.91 -2.01 21.65
C ILE A 338 -2.19 -2.29 23.14
N LYS A 339 -1.30 -1.84 24.04
CA LYS A 339 -1.48 -2.02 25.49
C LYS A 339 -2.68 -1.28 26.05
N ARG A 340 -2.94 -0.06 25.57
CA ARG A 340 -4.07 0.77 26.03
C ARG A 340 -5.42 0.33 25.44
N GLY A 341 -5.39 -0.49 24.39
CA GLY A 341 -6.61 -1.00 23.76
C GLY A 341 -7.44 0.09 23.08
N TRP A 342 -6.75 1.07 22.46
CA TRP A 342 -7.20 2.20 21.60
C TRP A 342 -6.64 3.55 22.10
N PRO A 343 -6.00 4.37 21.22
CA PRO A 343 -6.64 4.98 20.05
C PRO A 343 -5.91 4.74 18.71
N MET A 344 -6.51 5.19 17.59
CA MET A 344 -5.88 5.16 16.26
C MET A 344 -4.53 5.89 16.25
N LEU A 345 -3.56 5.38 15.48
CA LEU A 345 -2.29 6.06 15.25
C LEU A 345 -2.54 7.23 14.29
N ARG A 346 -2.41 8.46 14.79
CA ARG A 346 -2.67 9.69 14.01
C ARG A 346 -1.39 10.43 13.64
N ASP A 347 -0.33 10.28 14.41
CA ASP A 347 0.90 11.05 14.26
C ASP A 347 2.15 10.28 14.76
N LEU A 348 3.29 10.55 14.11
CA LEU A 348 4.59 9.93 14.40
C LEU A 348 5.65 10.94 14.77
#